data_AF-A0A538FPW1-F1
#
_entry.id   AF-A0A538FPW1-F1
#
_cell.length_a   1.000
_cell.length_b   1.000
_cell.length_c   1.000
_cell.angle_alpha   90.00
_cell.angle_beta   90.00
_cell.angle_gamma   90.00
#
_symmetry.space_group_name_H-M   'P 1'
#
loop_
_entity.id
_entity.type
_entity.pdbx_description
1 polymer ?
#
loop_
_entity_poly.entity_id
_entity_poly.type
_entity_poly.pdbx_seq_one_letter_code
_entity_poly.pdbx_strand_id
1 'polypeptide(L)'
;MTPTPDDTMVSKRKRVPTRIRASPSLNPATMRNPAAQAPESAYFVRNSGKAKELFARDAERKRRAGGQPGHEGAGRPLEGEHRVDEFVDHYPDSCQGCGHEFADDEKVPSRRPGRRQVAELPPTTVVISEHRAQRLRCPACQRKTAARFPADVAASLFGPRLQAAVVTLTARNRVSRRDMSELARELFGIRLSVGTVDAICRRAANALAEPHEALVSSVLQAP
;
A
#
# COMPACT_ATOMS: atom_id res chain seq x y z
N MET A 1 -26.05 3.85 -43.52
CA MET A 1 -26.10 2.87 -42.42
C MET A 1 -24.68 2.60 -41.97
N THR A 2 -24.23 3.35 -40.97
CA THR A 2 -22.93 3.20 -40.30
C THR A 2 -23.14 2.34 -39.04
N PRO A 3 -22.37 1.26 -38.81
CA PRO A 3 -22.45 0.55 -37.54
C PRO A 3 -21.60 1.26 -36.48
N THR A 4 -22.19 1.49 -35.32
CA THR A 4 -21.53 1.88 -34.07
C THR A 4 -20.79 0.67 -33.47
N PRO A 5 -19.61 0.83 -32.85
CA PRO A 5 -18.99 -0.24 -32.10
C PRO A 5 -19.60 -0.31 -30.69
N ASP A 6 -20.09 -1.49 -30.35
CA ASP A 6 -20.71 -1.81 -29.06
C ASP A 6 -19.64 -2.00 -27.98
N ASP A 7 -19.97 -1.53 -26.79
CA ASP A 7 -19.04 -1.25 -25.70
C ASP A 7 -18.57 -2.51 -24.96
N THR A 8 -17.24 -2.61 -24.90
CA THR A 8 -16.40 -3.12 -23.81
C THR A 8 -16.97 -4.17 -22.83
N MET A 9 -16.47 -5.41 -22.99
CA MET A 9 -16.47 -6.45 -21.97
C MET A 9 -15.76 -6.00 -20.68
N VAL A 10 -16.53 -5.73 -19.63
CA VAL A 10 -16.01 -5.61 -18.25
C VAL A 10 -15.69 -7.02 -17.73
N SER A 11 -14.41 -7.37 -17.84
CA SER A 11 -13.78 -8.54 -17.23
C SER A 11 -13.95 -8.50 -15.70
N LYS A 12 -14.92 -9.27 -15.19
CA LYS A 12 -15.13 -9.50 -13.75
C LYS A 12 -13.92 -10.25 -13.17
N ARG A 13 -12.98 -9.53 -12.56
CA ARG A 13 -11.94 -10.13 -11.70
C ARG A 13 -12.59 -10.62 -10.41
N LYS A 14 -12.65 -11.95 -10.22
CA LYS A 14 -13.18 -12.58 -9.00
C LYS A 14 -12.31 -12.20 -7.79
N ARG A 15 -12.91 -11.59 -6.76
CA ARG A 15 -12.30 -11.38 -5.43
C ARG A 15 -12.05 -12.74 -4.77
N VAL A 16 -10.85 -12.95 -4.24
CA VAL A 16 -10.50 -14.07 -3.35
C VAL A 16 -10.71 -13.59 -1.91
N PRO A 17 -11.38 -14.35 -1.03
CA PRO A 17 -11.63 -13.91 0.35
C PRO A 17 -10.39 -14.10 1.23
N THR A 18 -9.93 -13.03 1.88
CA THR A 18 -8.82 -13.04 2.84
C THR A 18 -9.36 -13.15 4.27
N ARG A 19 -9.10 -14.27 4.96
CA ARG A 19 -9.26 -14.35 6.42
C ARG A 19 -7.99 -13.79 7.07
N ILE A 20 -8.10 -12.61 7.67
CA ILE A 20 -7.01 -11.96 8.43
C ILE A 20 -7.10 -12.44 9.89
N ARG A 21 -5.97 -12.91 10.44
CA ARG A 21 -5.81 -13.18 11.88
C ARG A 21 -5.10 -11.97 12.49
N ALA A 22 -5.69 -11.36 13.53
CA ALA A 22 -5.14 -10.19 14.20
C ALA A 22 -3.91 -10.54 15.08
N SER A 23 -2.92 -9.65 15.09
CA SER A 23 -1.75 -9.71 15.97
C SER A 23 -1.91 -8.74 17.16
N PRO A 24 -1.41 -9.05 18.36
CA PRO A 24 -1.62 -8.23 19.56
C PRO A 24 -0.72 -7.00 19.61
N SER A 25 -1.28 -5.89 20.12
CA SER A 25 -0.65 -4.58 20.28
C SER A 25 0.43 -4.55 21.38
N LEU A 26 1.58 -3.94 21.08
CA LEU A 26 2.62 -3.64 22.07
C LEU A 26 2.29 -2.32 22.80
N ASN A 27 2.31 -2.33 24.13
CA ASN A 27 2.09 -1.17 25.00
C ASN A 27 3.37 -0.31 25.15
N PRO A 28 3.30 1.03 25.08
CA PRO A 28 4.44 1.91 25.31
C PRO A 28 4.44 2.40 26.76
N ALA A 29 5.07 1.66 27.67
CA ALA A 29 5.23 2.11 29.05
C ALA A 29 6.59 1.71 29.63
N THR A 30 7.67 2.32 29.15
CA THR A 30 8.94 2.46 29.90
C THR A 30 9.89 3.42 29.19
N MET A 31 9.84 4.71 29.53
CA MET A 31 11.04 5.56 29.52
C MET A 31 10.93 6.55 30.69
N ARG A 32 11.69 6.28 31.76
CA ARG A 32 11.95 7.21 32.87
C ARG A 32 13.21 7.99 32.49
N ASN A 33 13.12 9.32 32.38
CA ASN A 33 14.29 10.18 32.28
C ASN A 33 14.73 10.62 33.69
N PRO A 34 16.02 10.50 34.06
CA PRO A 34 16.52 10.99 35.35
C PRO A 34 16.58 12.52 35.36
N ALA A 35 16.31 13.10 36.53
CA ALA A 35 16.30 14.54 36.79
C ALA A 35 17.65 15.20 36.46
N ALA A 36 17.63 16.19 35.56
CA ALA A 36 18.71 17.15 35.38
C ALA A 36 18.54 18.29 36.39
N GLN A 37 19.52 18.44 37.28
CA GLN A 37 19.63 19.54 38.24
C GLN A 37 19.80 20.87 37.51
N ALA A 38 19.00 21.87 37.87
CA ALA A 38 19.14 23.25 37.39
C ALA A 38 20.05 24.06 38.32
N PRO A 39 20.99 24.88 37.81
CA PRO A 39 21.76 25.78 38.67
C PRO A 39 20.91 27.01 39.05
N GLU A 40 21.02 27.39 40.32
CA GLU A 40 20.50 28.65 40.85
C GLU A 40 21.17 29.84 40.17
N SER A 41 20.36 30.71 39.54
CA SER A 41 20.74 32.11 39.40
C SER A 41 19.49 32.99 39.49
N ALA A 42 19.62 34.02 40.33
CA ALA A 42 18.59 34.98 40.66
C ALA A 42 18.39 36.01 39.54
N TYR A 43 17.19 36.60 39.55
CA TYR A 43 16.71 37.76 38.78
C TYR A 43 16.11 37.51 37.39
N PHE A 44 14.90 36.95 37.37
CA PHE A 44 13.86 37.34 36.41
C PHE A 44 12.54 37.56 37.15
N VAL A 45 12.29 38.81 37.56
CA VAL A 45 10.96 39.23 38.01
C VAL A 45 10.03 39.17 36.80
N ARG A 46 9.16 38.14 36.75
CA ARG A 46 8.09 38.06 35.76
C ARG A 46 7.13 39.21 36.01
N ASN A 47 7.18 40.25 35.19
CA ASN A 47 6.13 41.26 35.09
C ASN A 47 4.86 40.60 34.51
N SER A 48 4.12 39.90 35.37
CA SER A 48 2.90 39.15 35.05
C SER A 48 1.76 40.04 34.55
N GLY A 49 1.78 41.34 34.89
CA GLY A 49 0.81 42.33 34.42
C GLY A 49 0.90 42.57 32.90
N LYS A 50 2.12 42.81 32.39
CA LYS A 50 2.34 43.03 30.94
C LYS A 50 2.02 41.79 30.11
N ALA A 51 2.32 40.60 30.64
CA ALA A 51 1.97 39.35 29.99
C ALA A 51 0.44 39.17 29.92
N LYS A 52 -0.29 39.42 31.03
CA LYS A 52 -1.75 39.35 31.05
C LYS A 52 -2.43 40.35 30.10
N GLU A 53 -1.90 41.58 30.00
CA GLU A 53 -2.39 42.58 29.03
C GLU A 53 -2.20 42.14 27.56
N LEU A 54 -1.05 41.53 27.24
CA LEU A 54 -0.79 41.00 25.90
C LEU A 54 -1.71 39.83 25.55
N PHE A 55 -1.93 38.90 26.49
CA PHE A 55 -2.89 37.79 26.29
C PHE A 55 -4.34 38.28 26.19
N ALA A 56 -4.72 39.33 26.93
CA ALA A 56 -6.06 39.94 26.82
C ALA A 56 -6.27 40.61 25.46
N ARG A 57 -5.28 41.36 24.95
CA ARG A 57 -5.33 41.95 23.59
C ARG A 57 -5.37 40.89 22.49
N ASP A 58 -4.68 39.77 22.67
CA ASP A 58 -4.71 38.66 21.72
C ASP A 58 -6.04 37.88 21.75
N ALA A 59 -6.72 37.82 22.90
CA ALA A 59 -8.06 37.25 23.02
C ALA A 59 -9.14 38.16 22.40
N GLU A 60 -8.96 39.48 22.48
CA GLU A 60 -9.85 40.49 21.88
C GLU A 60 -9.69 40.54 20.35
N ARG A 61 -8.49 40.24 19.83
CA ARG A 61 -8.29 39.82 18.44
C ARG A 61 -8.90 38.44 18.25
N LYS A 62 -10.20 38.39 17.93
CA LYS A 62 -10.89 37.20 17.40
C LYS A 62 -10.18 36.69 16.13
N ARG A 63 -9.07 35.95 16.29
CA ARG A 63 -8.41 35.25 15.19
C ARG A 63 -9.40 34.17 14.74
N ARG A 64 -10.01 34.38 13.57
CA ARG A 64 -10.86 33.37 12.96
C ARG A 64 -9.97 32.15 12.69
N ALA A 65 -10.40 30.97 13.12
CA ALA A 65 -9.72 29.73 12.80
C ALA A 65 -9.72 29.55 11.27
N GLY A 66 -8.54 29.44 10.66
CA GLY A 66 -8.36 29.33 9.21
C GLY A 66 -7.06 29.95 8.73
N GLY A 67 -6.62 29.58 7.52
CA GLY A 67 -5.53 30.26 6.82
C GLY A 67 -5.85 31.74 6.59
N GLN A 68 -4.82 32.58 6.34
CA GLN A 68 -5.09 34.00 6.11
C GLN A 68 -6.00 34.17 4.88
N PRO A 69 -6.86 35.22 4.85
CA PRO A 69 -7.71 35.50 3.69
C PRO A 69 -6.86 35.58 2.41
N GLY A 70 -7.21 34.78 1.40
CA GLY A 70 -6.47 34.70 0.13
C GLY A 70 -5.48 33.54 0.01
N HIS A 71 -5.27 32.72 1.05
CA HIS A 71 -4.49 31.49 0.91
C HIS A 71 -5.35 30.39 0.30
N GLU A 72 -4.93 29.91 -0.88
CA GLU A 72 -5.53 28.73 -1.50
C GLU A 72 -5.32 27.50 -0.61
N GLY A 73 -6.35 26.68 -0.47
CA GLY A 73 -6.27 25.47 0.34
C GLY A 73 -5.22 24.51 -0.21
N ALA A 74 -4.23 24.15 0.62
CA ALA A 74 -3.18 23.17 0.28
C ALA A 74 -3.68 21.71 0.40
N GLY A 75 -4.85 21.42 -0.18
CA GLY A 75 -5.41 20.08 -0.20
C GLY A 75 -4.73 19.20 -1.25
N ARG A 76 -4.58 17.89 -0.97
CA ARG A 76 -4.20 16.92 -2.00
C ARG A 76 -5.25 16.97 -3.12
N PRO A 77 -4.87 17.14 -4.40
CA PRO A 77 -5.82 17.13 -5.49
C PRO A 77 -6.53 15.77 -5.56
N LEU A 78 -7.83 15.80 -5.88
CA LEU A 78 -8.59 14.58 -6.12
C LEU A 78 -8.15 13.97 -7.45
N GLU A 79 -7.95 12.65 -7.46
CA GLU A 79 -7.77 11.87 -8.66
C GLU A 79 -9.05 11.92 -9.51
N GLY A 80 -8.89 11.82 -10.83
CA GLY A 80 -10.01 11.71 -11.77
C GLY A 80 -10.78 10.39 -11.58
N GLU A 81 -12.04 10.36 -12.00
CA GLU A 81 -12.93 9.20 -11.82
C GLU A 81 -12.37 7.91 -12.42
N HIS A 82 -11.67 8.01 -13.56
CA HIS A 82 -11.00 6.88 -14.22
C HIS A 82 -9.86 6.23 -13.41
N ARG A 83 -9.42 6.87 -12.31
CA ARG A 83 -8.40 6.35 -11.38
C ARG A 83 -8.99 5.90 -10.04
N VAL A 84 -10.30 6.03 -9.85
CA VAL A 84 -10.99 5.58 -8.64
C VAL A 84 -11.39 4.13 -8.84
N ASP A 85 -10.90 3.24 -7.99
CA ASP A 85 -11.20 1.81 -8.07
C ASP A 85 -12.64 1.46 -7.63
N GLU A 86 -13.19 2.23 -6.68
CA GLU A 86 -14.50 2.00 -6.08
C GLU A 86 -15.13 3.33 -5.63
N PHE A 87 -16.41 3.54 -5.97
CA PHE A 87 -17.21 4.64 -5.44
C PHE A 87 -18.09 4.10 -4.31
N VAL A 88 -17.96 4.69 -3.12
CA VAL A 88 -18.79 4.39 -1.95
C VAL A 88 -19.58 5.64 -1.60
N ASP A 89 -20.88 5.59 -1.88
CA ASP A 89 -21.79 6.69 -1.56
C ASP A 89 -22.24 6.61 -0.11
N HIS A 90 -22.21 7.76 0.57
CA HIS A 90 -22.70 7.90 1.94
C HIS A 90 -23.88 8.86 1.94
N TYR A 91 -25.04 8.36 2.35
CA TYR A 91 -26.25 9.14 2.53
C TYR A 91 -26.50 9.37 4.03
N PRO A 92 -27.07 10.52 4.42
CA PRO A 92 -27.50 10.71 5.80
C PRO A 92 -28.64 9.74 6.13
N ASP A 93 -28.59 9.12 7.31
CA ASP A 93 -29.70 8.28 7.79
C ASP A 93 -30.86 9.16 8.29
N SER A 94 -30.56 10.34 8.82
CA SER A 94 -31.58 11.28 9.30
C SER A 94 -31.21 12.74 9.08
N CYS A 95 -32.26 13.57 9.00
CA CYS A 95 -32.16 15.01 8.87
C CYS A 95 -31.61 15.63 10.16
N GLN A 96 -30.51 16.36 10.06
CA GLN A 96 -29.87 17.06 11.19
C GLN A 96 -30.73 18.19 11.78
N GLY A 97 -31.79 18.63 11.10
CA GLY A 97 -32.68 19.69 11.57
C GLY A 97 -33.91 19.17 12.30
N CYS A 98 -34.70 18.30 11.66
CA CYS A 98 -35.98 17.82 12.21
C CYS A 98 -35.95 16.36 12.71
N GLY A 99 -34.85 15.63 12.49
CA GLY A 99 -34.73 14.23 12.90
C GLY A 99 -35.47 13.22 12.03
N HIS A 100 -36.07 13.64 10.91
CA HIS A 100 -36.70 12.73 9.95
C HIS A 100 -35.70 11.68 9.44
N GLU A 101 -36.07 10.41 9.51
CA GLU A 101 -35.27 9.29 8.98
C GLU A 101 -35.57 9.08 7.50
N PHE A 102 -34.51 9.04 6.68
CA PHE A 102 -34.64 8.90 5.23
C PHE A 102 -34.82 7.44 4.84
N ALA A 103 -35.87 7.16 4.06
CA ALA A 103 -36.07 5.87 3.43
C ALA A 103 -35.10 5.65 2.26
N ASP A 104 -34.93 4.39 1.81
CA ASP A 104 -33.95 4.06 0.77
C ASP A 104 -34.29 4.65 -0.61
N ASP A 105 -35.57 4.92 -0.89
CA ASP A 105 -36.02 5.60 -2.11
C ASP A 105 -35.73 7.11 -2.10
N GLU A 106 -35.52 7.71 -0.92
CA GLU A 106 -35.14 9.11 -0.77
C GLU A 106 -33.62 9.34 -0.93
N LYS A 107 -32.81 8.28 -0.81
CA LYS A 107 -31.33 8.32 -0.89
C LYS A 107 -30.85 8.39 -2.34
N VAL A 108 -31.12 9.53 -2.99
CA VAL A 108 -30.75 9.77 -4.40
C VAL A 108 -29.42 10.52 -4.54
N PRO A 109 -28.56 10.16 -5.53
CA PRO A 109 -27.30 10.85 -5.75
C PRO A 109 -27.46 12.34 -6.04
N SER A 110 -26.68 13.18 -5.34
CA SER A 110 -26.60 14.62 -5.61
C SER A 110 -25.71 14.91 -6.82
N ARG A 111 -25.99 16.00 -7.54
CA ARG A 111 -25.11 16.49 -8.64
C ARG A 111 -23.77 17.03 -8.14
N ARG A 112 -23.63 17.36 -6.86
CA ARG A 112 -22.42 17.92 -6.26
C ARG A 112 -22.14 17.28 -4.90
N PRO A 113 -21.78 15.99 -4.85
CA PRO A 113 -21.45 15.34 -3.59
C PRO A 113 -20.16 15.94 -3.01
N GLY A 114 -20.05 15.97 -1.68
CA GLY A 114 -18.77 16.21 -1.02
C GLY A 114 -17.84 15.04 -1.31
N ARG A 115 -16.63 15.31 -1.84
CA ARG A 115 -15.70 14.26 -2.28
C ARG A 115 -14.54 14.12 -1.31
N ARG A 116 -14.26 12.89 -0.90
CA ARG A 116 -13.07 12.49 -0.15
C ARG A 116 -12.55 11.19 -0.74
N GLN A 117 -11.27 11.16 -1.10
CA GLN A 117 -10.61 9.95 -1.60
C GLN A 117 -9.68 9.40 -0.54
N VAL A 118 -9.76 8.09 -0.31
CA VAL A 118 -8.88 7.33 0.57
C VAL A 118 -8.07 6.39 -0.31
N ALA A 119 -6.74 6.45 -0.20
CA ALA A 119 -5.85 5.51 -0.87
C ALA A 119 -5.42 4.45 0.15
N GLU A 120 -5.92 3.24 -0.02
CA GLU A 120 -5.62 2.10 0.85
C GLU A 120 -4.83 1.03 0.09
N LEU A 121 -3.90 0.35 0.76
CA LEU A 121 -3.18 -0.76 0.18
C LEU A 121 -4.06 -2.00 0.13
N PRO A 122 -4.10 -2.74 -0.99
CA PRO A 122 -4.72 -4.06 -0.98
C PRO A 122 -3.92 -4.99 -0.05
N PRO A 123 -4.51 -6.10 0.44
CA PRO A 123 -3.78 -7.10 1.20
C PRO A 123 -2.52 -7.54 0.46
N THR A 124 -1.34 -7.31 1.04
CA THR A 124 -0.03 -7.51 0.39
C THR A 124 0.53 -8.92 0.56
N THR A 125 -0.22 -9.86 1.14
CA THR A 125 0.24 -11.23 1.39
C THR A 125 0.37 -12.08 0.11
N VAL A 126 1.31 -13.03 0.12
CA VAL A 126 1.46 -14.01 -0.96
C VAL A 126 0.25 -14.96 -1.05
N VAL A 127 -0.06 -15.39 -2.27
CA VAL A 127 -0.97 -16.51 -2.51
C VAL A 127 -0.13 -17.78 -2.69
N ILE A 128 -0.38 -18.79 -1.84
CA ILE A 128 0.32 -20.08 -1.90
C ILE A 128 -0.50 -21.05 -2.75
N SER A 129 0.08 -21.56 -3.83
CA SER A 129 -0.50 -22.61 -4.68
C SER A 129 0.31 -23.90 -4.54
N GLU A 130 -0.35 -25.00 -4.21
CA GLU A 130 0.30 -26.31 -4.09
C GLU A 130 0.15 -27.08 -5.41
N HIS A 131 1.26 -27.33 -6.10
CA HIS A 131 1.27 -28.17 -7.30
C HIS A 131 1.48 -29.64 -6.89
N ARG A 132 0.52 -30.52 -7.23
CA ARG A 132 0.56 -31.93 -6.85
C ARG A 132 0.80 -32.84 -8.06
N ALA A 133 1.91 -33.57 -8.03
CA ALA A 133 2.23 -34.61 -9.01
C ALA A 133 1.57 -35.94 -8.62
N GLN A 134 0.38 -36.22 -9.18
CA GLN A 134 -0.35 -37.45 -8.90
C GLN A 134 0.30 -38.68 -9.56
N ARG A 135 0.06 -39.86 -9.01
CA ARG A 135 0.54 -41.14 -9.54
C ARG A 135 -0.64 -42.00 -9.98
N LEU A 136 -0.61 -42.49 -11.20
CA LEU A 136 -1.61 -43.42 -11.75
C LEU A 136 -0.99 -44.78 -12.00
N ARG A 137 -1.77 -45.85 -11.80
CA ARG A 137 -1.37 -47.23 -12.12
C ARG A 137 -1.99 -47.60 -13.46
N CYS A 138 -1.17 -48.05 -14.41
CA CYS A 138 -1.66 -48.52 -15.70
C CYS A 138 -2.43 -49.84 -15.53
N PRO A 139 -3.67 -49.97 -16.04
CA PRO A 139 -4.45 -51.21 -15.89
C PRO A 139 -3.86 -52.38 -16.69
N ALA A 140 -3.16 -52.12 -17.80
CA ALA A 140 -2.60 -53.15 -18.66
C ALA A 140 -1.30 -53.76 -18.11
N CYS A 141 -0.34 -52.92 -17.74
CA CYS A 141 1.00 -53.37 -17.31
C CYS A 141 1.28 -53.17 -15.82
N GLN A 142 0.31 -52.66 -15.07
CA GLN A 142 0.38 -52.42 -13.62
C GLN A 142 1.47 -51.43 -13.17
N ARG A 143 2.17 -50.76 -14.10
CA ARG A 143 3.21 -49.77 -13.83
C ARG A 143 2.60 -48.50 -13.21
N LYS A 144 3.25 -47.97 -12.17
CA LYS A 144 2.90 -46.69 -11.55
C LYS A 144 3.68 -45.55 -12.23
N THR A 145 2.97 -44.60 -12.81
CA THR A 145 3.55 -43.43 -13.48
C THR A 145 3.19 -42.18 -12.70
N ALA A 146 4.19 -41.36 -12.38
CA ALA A 146 3.98 -40.04 -11.74
C ALA A 146 3.84 -38.96 -12.81
N ALA A 147 2.93 -38.01 -12.59
CA ALA A 147 2.90 -36.76 -13.34
C ALA A 147 4.21 -35.99 -13.13
N ARG A 148 4.64 -35.27 -14.17
CA ARG A 148 5.81 -34.36 -14.08
C ARG A 148 5.31 -32.94 -13.90
N PHE A 149 6.04 -32.14 -13.15
CA PHE A 149 5.78 -30.70 -13.09
C PHE A 149 6.20 -30.05 -14.40
N PRO A 150 5.42 -29.07 -14.90
CA PRO A 150 5.86 -28.23 -15.99
C PRO A 150 7.12 -27.42 -15.59
N ALA A 151 7.92 -27.02 -16.59
CA ALA A 151 9.25 -26.46 -16.35
C ALA A 151 9.23 -25.14 -15.55
N ASP A 152 8.21 -24.31 -15.74
CA ASP A 152 7.98 -23.05 -15.02
C ASP A 152 7.75 -23.28 -13.52
N VAL A 153 6.97 -24.30 -13.16
CA VAL A 153 6.73 -24.70 -11.76
C VAL A 153 7.99 -25.31 -11.14
N ALA A 154 8.75 -26.10 -11.91
CA ALA A 154 9.97 -26.73 -11.43
C ALA A 154 11.13 -25.74 -11.24
N ALA A 155 11.13 -24.61 -11.96
CA ALA A 155 12.23 -23.65 -11.96
C ALA A 155 12.38 -22.87 -10.65
N SER A 156 11.29 -22.69 -9.88
CA SER A 156 11.31 -21.89 -8.65
C SER A 156 10.15 -22.20 -7.71
N LEU A 157 10.41 -22.16 -6.41
CA LEU A 157 9.36 -22.17 -5.38
C LEU A 157 8.58 -20.84 -5.29
N PHE A 158 9.04 -19.81 -5.99
CA PHE A 158 8.48 -18.45 -5.92
C PHE A 158 7.95 -18.02 -7.29
N GLY A 159 6.74 -17.48 -7.33
CA GLY A 159 6.15 -17.00 -8.59
C GLY A 159 6.88 -15.78 -9.17
N PRO A 160 6.72 -15.52 -10.49
CA PRO A 160 7.47 -14.47 -11.20
C PRO A 160 7.21 -13.06 -10.63
N ARG A 161 5.98 -12.77 -10.17
CA ARG A 161 5.64 -11.46 -9.58
C ARG A 161 6.35 -11.19 -8.26
N LEU A 162 6.47 -12.21 -7.39
CA LEU A 162 7.20 -12.08 -6.13
C LEU A 162 8.70 -11.93 -6.39
N GLN A 163 9.24 -12.72 -7.33
CA GLN A 163 10.64 -12.59 -7.73
C GLN A 163 10.94 -11.19 -8.28
N ALA A 164 10.10 -10.66 -9.16
CA ALA A 164 10.26 -9.31 -9.70
C ALA A 164 10.23 -8.22 -8.61
N ALA A 165 9.33 -8.33 -7.63
CA ALA A 165 9.29 -7.41 -6.50
C ALA A 165 10.60 -7.44 -5.69
N VAL A 166 11.10 -8.64 -5.37
CA VAL A 166 12.39 -8.84 -4.68
C VAL A 166 13.55 -8.22 -5.45
N VAL A 167 13.64 -8.48 -6.76
CA VAL A 167 14.70 -7.92 -7.62
C VAL A 167 14.61 -6.41 -7.70
N THR A 168 13.39 -5.85 -7.81
CA THR A 168 13.19 -4.40 -7.89
C THR A 168 13.66 -3.71 -6.61
N LEU A 169 13.21 -4.20 -5.45
CA LEU A 169 13.59 -3.64 -4.16
C LEU A 169 15.10 -3.75 -3.90
N THR A 170 15.71 -4.88 -4.25
CA THR A 170 17.14 -5.09 -4.03
C THR A 170 18.01 -4.33 -5.03
N ALA A 171 17.70 -4.35 -6.32
CA ALA A 171 18.54 -3.75 -7.37
C ALA A 171 18.26 -2.25 -7.56
N ARG A 172 16.99 -1.84 -7.62
CA ARG A 172 16.61 -0.44 -7.85
C ARG A 172 16.57 0.36 -6.56
N ASN A 173 15.95 -0.17 -5.50
CA ASN A 173 15.82 0.52 -4.22
C ASN A 173 17.00 0.28 -3.27
N ARG A 174 18.00 -0.52 -3.69
CA ARG A 174 19.23 -0.84 -2.93
C ARG A 174 18.97 -1.43 -1.55
N VAL A 175 17.86 -2.16 -1.39
CA VAL A 175 17.56 -2.92 -0.18
C VAL A 175 18.57 -4.06 -0.06
N SER A 176 19.23 -4.17 1.09
CA SER A 176 20.20 -5.26 1.31
C SER A 176 19.50 -6.61 1.28
N ARG A 177 20.25 -7.69 1.01
CA ARG A 177 19.64 -9.03 0.94
C ARG A 177 19.10 -9.51 2.29
N ARG A 178 19.66 -8.98 3.38
CA ARG A 178 19.16 -9.19 4.75
C ARG A 178 17.87 -8.41 4.97
N ASP A 179 17.82 -7.14 4.63
CA ASP A 179 16.61 -6.32 4.83
C ASP A 179 15.45 -6.83 3.97
N MET A 180 15.74 -7.30 2.75
CA MET A 180 14.73 -7.92 1.90
C MET A 180 14.14 -9.20 2.51
N SER A 181 14.94 -9.98 3.25
CA SER A 181 14.44 -11.14 3.99
C SER A 181 13.45 -10.73 5.08
N GLU A 182 13.72 -9.65 5.81
CA GLU A 182 12.81 -9.10 6.82
C GLU A 182 11.55 -8.49 6.20
N LEU A 183 11.71 -7.66 5.16
CA LEU A 183 10.59 -7.05 4.43
C LEU A 183 9.66 -8.10 3.83
N ALA A 184 10.20 -9.23 3.35
CA ALA A 184 9.36 -10.30 2.82
C ALA A 184 8.45 -10.92 3.89
N ARG A 185 8.95 -11.02 5.14
CA ARG A 185 8.15 -11.50 6.27
C ARG A 185 7.09 -10.47 6.66
N GLU A 186 7.45 -9.20 6.71
CA GLU A 186 6.59 -8.13 7.23
C GLU A 186 5.53 -7.68 6.22
N LEU A 187 5.90 -7.51 4.95
CA LEU A 187 5.01 -6.99 3.92
C LEU A 187 4.27 -8.11 3.17
N PHE A 188 4.94 -9.23 2.93
CA PHE A 188 4.39 -10.31 2.09
C PHE A 188 4.00 -11.56 2.89
N GLY A 189 4.28 -11.61 4.19
CA GLY A 189 3.94 -12.75 5.04
C GLY A 189 4.71 -14.03 4.72
N ILE A 190 5.84 -13.95 3.99
CA ILE A 190 6.64 -15.11 3.57
C ILE A 190 8.06 -15.04 4.13
N ARG A 191 8.61 -16.20 4.50
CA ARG A 191 10.01 -16.29 4.91
C ARG A 191 10.89 -16.58 3.70
N LEU A 192 11.82 -15.68 3.42
CA LEU A 192 12.91 -15.91 2.46
C LEU A 192 14.21 -15.94 3.25
N SER A 193 15.11 -16.87 2.94
CA SER A 193 16.48 -16.75 3.46
C SER A 193 17.26 -15.74 2.62
N VAL A 194 18.33 -15.19 3.17
CA VAL A 194 19.26 -14.32 2.43
C VAL A 194 19.78 -15.03 1.17
N GLY A 195 20.08 -16.33 1.25
CA GLY A 195 20.51 -17.13 0.11
C GLY A 195 19.43 -17.29 -0.96
N THR A 196 18.16 -17.40 -0.56
CA THR A 196 17.02 -17.42 -1.49
C THR A 196 16.88 -16.09 -2.22
N VAL A 197 16.98 -14.97 -1.49
CA VAL A 197 16.97 -13.63 -2.09
C VAL A 197 18.12 -13.51 -3.10
N ASP A 198 19.30 -14.03 -2.76
CA ASP A 198 20.43 -14.06 -3.69
C ASP A 198 20.20 -14.89 -4.95
N ALA A 199 19.70 -16.11 -4.78
CA ALA A 199 19.37 -16.97 -5.90
C ALA A 199 18.30 -16.36 -6.83
N ILE A 200 17.33 -15.62 -6.29
CA ILE A 200 16.35 -14.87 -7.10
C ILE A 200 17.07 -13.79 -7.93
N CYS A 201 17.92 -12.98 -7.32
CA CYS A 201 18.60 -11.89 -8.01
C CYS A 201 19.59 -12.40 -9.07
N ARG A 202 20.32 -13.48 -8.78
CA ARG A 202 21.22 -14.12 -9.76
C ARG A 202 20.47 -14.67 -10.95
N ARG A 203 19.32 -15.33 -10.73
CA ARG A 203 18.48 -15.83 -11.85
C ARG A 203 17.98 -14.69 -12.72
N ALA A 204 17.56 -13.57 -12.12
CA ALA A 204 17.15 -12.39 -12.87
C ALA A 204 18.32 -11.77 -13.64
N ALA A 205 19.50 -11.65 -13.02
CA ALA A 205 20.70 -11.15 -13.70
C ALA A 205 21.08 -12.02 -14.91
N ASN A 206 21.05 -13.35 -14.76
CA ASN A 206 21.32 -14.27 -15.86
C ASN A 206 20.28 -14.14 -16.99
N ALA A 207 19.00 -14.02 -16.65
CA ALA A 207 17.92 -13.87 -17.63
C ALA A 207 18.00 -12.52 -18.39
N LEU A 208 18.61 -11.50 -17.79
CA LEU A 208 18.75 -10.17 -18.38
C LEU A 208 20.10 -9.96 -19.07
N ALA A 209 21.04 -10.91 -18.99
CA ALA A 209 22.39 -10.76 -19.52
C ALA A 209 22.40 -10.47 -21.03
N GLU A 210 21.76 -11.31 -21.83
CA GLU A 210 21.68 -11.15 -23.29
C GLU A 210 20.95 -9.84 -23.71
N PRO A 211 19.74 -9.52 -23.19
CA PRO A 211 19.10 -8.24 -23.48
C PRO A 211 19.95 -7.03 -23.07
N HIS A 212 20.68 -7.11 -21.96
CA HIS A 212 21.56 -6.06 -21.50
C HIS A 212 22.75 -5.86 -22.46
N GLU A 213 23.39 -6.94 -22.91
CA GLU A 213 24.48 -6.88 -23.89
C GLU A 213 24.02 -6.27 -25.22
N ALA A 214 22.84 -6.66 -25.71
CA ALA A 214 22.24 -6.08 -26.90
C ALA A 214 21.98 -4.57 -26.74
N LEU A 215 21.43 -4.14 -25.60
CA LEU A 215 21.19 -2.73 -25.29
C LEU A 215 22.51 -1.93 -25.23
N VAL A 216 23.52 -2.43 -24.52
CA VAL A 216 24.85 -1.79 -24.44
C VAL A 216 25.44 -1.62 -25.83
N SER A 217 25.39 -2.66 -26.66
CA SER A 217 25.90 -2.62 -28.04
C SER A 217 25.19 -1.55 -28.88
N SER A 218 23.86 -1.44 -28.75
CA SER A 218 23.06 -0.44 -29.46
C SER A 218 23.37 1.00 -29.05
N VAL A 219 23.60 1.27 -27.76
CA VAL A 219 23.93 2.60 -27.25
C VAL A 219 25.32 3.02 -27.71
N LEU A 220 26.28 2.10 -27.75
CA LEU A 220 27.66 2.37 -28.20
C LEU A 220 27.75 2.59 -29.71
N GLN A 221 26.80 2.07 -30.49
CA GLN A 221 26.72 2.25 -31.94
C GLN A 221 25.84 3.44 -32.37
N ALA A 222 25.21 4.13 -31.42
CA ALA A 222 24.41 5.32 -31.70
C ALA A 222 25.33 6.52 -32.02
N PRO A 223 25.08 7.26 -33.12
CA PRO A 223 25.90 8.40 -33.53
C PRO A 223 25.77 9.63 -32.61
#